data_AF-A0A914EL42-F1
#
_entry.id   AF-A0A914EL42-F1
#
_cell.length_a   1.000
_cell.length_b   1.000
_cell.length_c   1.000
_cell.angle_alpha   90.00
_cell.angle_beta   90.00
_cell.angle_gamma   90.00
#
_symmetry.space_group_name_H-M   'P 1'
#
loop_
_entity.id
_entity.type
_entity.pdbx_description
1 polymer ?
#
loop_
_entity_poly.entity_id
_entity_poly.type
_entity_poly.pdbx_seq_one_letter_code
_entity_poly.pdbx_strand_id
1 'polypeptide(L)'
;MQKVKQYGSSISQTISKTFAKRQPIIIPEDTPTTWKSIYIVTLVAIMGTFTTNCIMPMVYPYMKKLMPETTEESYSYIVSISNACEAFSSIIAGGALIFAKVLAIAAGIEYFFIGTLATGKMVAFYISIGLFGISSGAHNQYKTHIAMASREVDRPKAMGWAALAVSFGLILGPLLQLVFTKIGYPGWNFIFGTKLNLYTVPVLVTLGISFIGLGDINHSPTLHDDDVRVDE
;
A
#
# COMPACT_ATOMS: atom_id res chain seq x y z
N MET A 1 6.88 5.26 40.93
CA MET A 1 7.13 3.98 40.21
C MET A 1 5.99 2.96 40.28
N GLN A 2 5.16 2.90 41.33
CA GLN A 2 4.04 1.94 41.42
C GLN A 2 2.89 2.20 40.42
N LYS A 3 2.54 3.46 40.11
CA LYS A 3 1.46 3.78 39.16
C LYS A 3 1.72 3.36 37.71
N VAL A 4 2.99 3.29 37.28
CA VAL A 4 3.36 2.88 35.91
C VAL A 4 3.20 1.37 35.72
N LYS A 5 3.50 0.56 36.76
CA LYS A 5 3.27 -0.90 36.73
C LYS A 5 1.78 -1.26 36.65
N GLN A 6 0.92 -0.48 37.32
CA GLN A 6 -0.52 -0.71 37.34
C GLN A 6 -1.20 -0.33 36.00
N TYR A 7 -0.71 0.71 35.33
CA TYR A 7 -1.16 1.05 33.97
C TYR A 7 -0.69 0.03 32.92
N GLY A 8 0.55 -0.47 33.05
CA GLY A 8 1.09 -1.51 32.16
C GLY A 8 0.32 -2.83 32.26
N SER A 9 -0.12 -3.24 33.46
CA SER A 9 -0.92 -4.47 33.61
C SER A 9 -2.34 -4.33 33.06
N SER A 10 -2.96 -3.15 33.20
CA SER A 10 -4.29 -2.88 32.65
C SER A 10 -4.31 -2.87 31.11
N ILE A 11 -3.29 -2.26 30.48
CA ILE A 11 -3.10 -2.29 29.03
C ILE A 11 -2.80 -3.71 28.56
N SER A 12 -1.92 -4.44 29.24
CA SER A 12 -1.61 -5.84 28.90
C SER A 12 -2.84 -6.75 29.01
N GLN A 13 -3.71 -6.54 29.98
CA GLN A 13 -4.95 -7.29 30.12
C GLN A 13 -5.99 -6.91 29.07
N THR A 14 -6.06 -5.63 28.70
CA THR A 14 -6.98 -5.15 27.64
C THR A 14 -6.53 -5.68 26.28
N ILE A 15 -5.23 -5.61 25.98
CA ILE A 15 -4.61 -6.23 24.80
C ILE A 15 -4.87 -7.73 24.83
N SER A 16 -4.57 -8.44 25.93
CA SER A 16 -4.81 -9.88 26.03
C SER A 16 -6.28 -10.26 25.84
N LYS A 17 -7.23 -9.45 26.30
CA LYS A 17 -8.67 -9.67 26.08
C LYS A 17 -9.08 -9.40 24.63
N THR A 18 -8.52 -8.37 24.00
CA THR A 18 -8.72 -8.08 22.56
C THR A 18 -8.12 -9.18 21.67
N PHE A 19 -6.99 -9.76 22.06
CA PHE A 19 -6.38 -10.91 21.37
C PHE A 19 -7.12 -12.23 21.67
N ALA A 20 -7.60 -12.45 22.90
CA ALA A 20 -8.38 -13.64 23.25
C ALA A 20 -9.76 -13.70 22.58
N LYS A 21 -10.32 -12.54 22.22
CA LYS A 21 -11.56 -12.43 21.42
C LYS A 21 -11.33 -12.71 19.93
N ARG A 22 -10.07 -12.66 19.46
CA ARG A 22 -9.66 -13.22 18.16
C ARG A 22 -9.37 -14.70 18.34
N GLN A 23 -10.41 -15.50 18.60
CA GLN A 23 -10.33 -16.93 18.32
C GLN A 23 -9.80 -17.08 16.88
N PRO A 24 -8.90 -18.03 16.58
CA PRO A 24 -8.68 -18.38 15.19
C PRO A 24 -10.06 -18.63 14.60
N ILE A 25 -10.39 -17.97 13.48
CA ILE A 25 -11.63 -18.25 12.78
C ILE A 25 -11.47 -19.71 12.31
N ILE A 26 -11.96 -20.65 13.13
CA ILE A 26 -12.05 -22.05 12.78
C ILE A 26 -13.22 -22.10 11.83
N ILE A 27 -12.90 -21.88 10.56
CA ILE A 27 -13.84 -22.01 9.46
C ILE A 27 -14.41 -23.44 9.54
N PRO A 28 -15.74 -23.62 9.62
CA PRO A 28 -16.35 -24.94 9.63
C PRO A 28 -15.80 -25.76 8.45
N GLU A 29 -15.41 -27.00 8.73
CA GLU A 29 -14.68 -27.89 7.81
C GLU A 29 -15.38 -28.09 6.44
N ASP A 30 -16.66 -27.74 6.38
CA ASP A 30 -17.59 -27.93 5.26
C ASP A 30 -17.70 -26.73 4.29
N THR A 31 -17.01 -25.61 4.54
CA THR A 31 -17.02 -24.48 3.59
C THR A 31 -15.95 -24.63 2.51
N PRO A 32 -16.32 -24.62 1.22
CA PRO A 32 -15.36 -24.75 0.13
C PRO A 32 -14.44 -23.52 0.06
N THR A 33 -13.13 -23.73 -0.11
CA THR A 33 -12.16 -22.65 -0.32
C THR A 33 -12.55 -21.81 -1.55
N THR A 34 -12.77 -20.51 -1.36
CA THR A 34 -13.11 -19.59 -2.46
C THR A 34 -11.84 -19.20 -3.23
N TRP A 35 -11.35 -20.10 -4.08
CA TRP A 35 -10.15 -19.89 -4.89
C TRP A 35 -10.19 -18.61 -5.73
N LYS A 36 -11.37 -18.23 -6.24
CA LYS A 36 -11.55 -16.99 -7.01
C LYS A 36 -11.16 -15.74 -6.20
N SER A 37 -11.57 -15.67 -4.93
CA SER A 37 -11.22 -14.55 -4.04
C SER A 37 -9.72 -14.52 -3.75
N ILE A 38 -9.11 -15.68 -3.53
CA ILE A 38 -7.66 -15.80 -3.31
C ILE A 38 -6.88 -15.29 -4.53
N TYR A 39 -7.29 -15.61 -5.75
CA TYR A 39 -6.65 -15.11 -6.97
C TYR A 39 -6.78 -13.59 -7.11
N ILE A 40 -7.96 -13.01 -6.82
CA ILE A 40 -8.19 -11.55 -6.89
C ILE A 40 -7.33 -10.84 -5.84
N VAL A 41 -7.33 -11.31 -4.60
CA VAL A 41 -6.51 -10.74 -3.51
C VAL A 41 -5.02 -10.86 -3.83
N THR A 42 -4.60 -11.97 -4.44
CA THR A 42 -3.22 -12.16 -4.90
C THR A 42 -2.85 -11.18 -6.02
N LEU A 43 -3.74 -10.96 -6.99
CA LEU A 43 -3.54 -10.00 -8.07
C LEU A 43 -3.44 -8.56 -7.53
N VAL A 44 -4.34 -8.20 -6.62
CA VAL A 44 -4.29 -6.92 -5.91
C VAL A 44 -2.94 -6.79 -5.18
N ALA A 45 -2.49 -7.83 -4.48
CA ALA A 45 -1.19 -7.85 -3.79
C ALA A 45 -0.02 -7.53 -4.75
N ILE A 46 0.05 -8.18 -5.92
CA ILE A 46 1.05 -7.90 -6.97
C ILE A 46 1.01 -6.42 -7.34
N MET A 47 -0.18 -5.91 -7.64
CA MET A 47 -0.38 -4.53 -8.08
C MET A 47 0.11 -3.51 -7.06
N GLY A 48 -0.19 -3.70 -5.77
CA GLY A 48 0.28 -2.76 -4.74
C GLY A 48 1.78 -2.88 -4.46
N THR A 49 2.35 -4.09 -4.45
CA THR A 49 3.82 -4.25 -4.36
C THR A 49 4.54 -3.63 -5.56
N PHE A 50 3.96 -3.75 -6.75
CA PHE A 50 4.50 -3.13 -7.95
C PHE A 50 4.52 -1.59 -7.83
N THR A 51 3.41 -0.99 -7.39
CA THR A 51 3.28 0.46 -7.18
C THR A 51 4.35 1.02 -6.24
N THR A 52 4.56 0.39 -5.07
CA THR A 52 5.52 0.90 -4.07
C THR A 52 6.97 0.81 -4.57
N ASN A 53 7.30 -0.27 -5.29
CA ASN A 53 8.64 -0.49 -5.83
C ASN A 53 8.96 0.33 -7.08
N CYS A 54 7.96 0.80 -7.83
CA CYS A 54 8.18 1.71 -8.95
C CYS A 54 8.48 3.14 -8.50
N ILE A 55 7.82 3.62 -7.43
CA ILE A 55 7.87 5.04 -7.04
C ILE A 55 9.12 5.33 -6.20
N MET A 56 9.37 4.54 -5.16
CA MET A 56 10.40 4.84 -4.16
C MET A 56 11.81 5.07 -4.73
N PRO A 57 12.32 4.24 -5.67
CA PRO A 57 13.63 4.46 -6.26
C PRO A 57 13.76 5.78 -7.05
N MET A 58 12.63 6.32 -7.52
CA MET A 58 12.58 7.54 -8.33
C MET A 58 12.46 8.82 -7.50
N VAL A 59 12.08 8.71 -6.23
CA VAL A 59 11.84 9.88 -5.36
C VAL A 59 13.10 10.70 -5.17
N TYR A 60 14.21 10.06 -4.80
CA TYR A 60 15.49 10.75 -4.59
C TYR A 60 16.00 11.50 -5.84
N PRO A 61 16.13 10.86 -7.02
CA PRO A 61 16.58 11.56 -8.21
C PRO A 61 15.60 12.65 -8.68
N TYR A 62 14.29 12.49 -8.45
CA TYR A 62 13.31 13.54 -8.75
C TYR A 62 13.50 14.76 -7.84
N MET A 63 13.73 14.52 -6.55
CA MET A 63 13.96 15.56 -5.55
C MET A 63 15.23 16.36 -5.86
N LYS A 64 16.34 15.69 -6.17
CA LYS A 64 17.58 16.36 -6.65
C LYS A 64 17.37 17.17 -7.92
N LYS A 65 16.47 16.77 -8.80
CA LYS A 65 16.20 17.50 -10.05
C LYS A 65 15.38 18.77 -9.84
N LEU A 66 14.44 18.73 -8.91
CA LEU A 66 13.56 19.86 -8.59
C LEU A 66 14.19 20.86 -7.62
N MET A 67 15.04 20.37 -6.71
CA MET A 67 15.67 21.12 -5.61
C MET A 67 17.12 20.62 -5.45
N PRO A 68 18.09 21.24 -6.16
CA PRO A 68 19.50 20.83 -6.11
C PRO A 68 20.10 20.92 -4.70
N GLU A 69 19.56 21.79 -3.84
CA GLU A 69 19.95 21.92 -2.43
C GLU A 69 19.60 20.72 -1.54
N THR A 70 18.89 19.71 -2.06
CA THR A 70 18.44 18.61 -1.23
C THR A 70 19.58 17.66 -0.85
N THR A 71 19.75 17.45 0.45
CA THR A 71 20.71 16.50 1.04
C THR A 71 20.16 15.06 1.04
N GLU A 72 21.07 14.10 1.15
CA GLU A 72 20.72 12.68 1.33
C GLU A 72 19.93 12.44 2.62
N GLU A 73 20.20 13.23 3.66
CA GLU A 73 19.49 13.17 4.94
C GLU A 73 17.99 13.45 4.79
N SER A 74 17.61 14.45 3.98
CA SER A 74 16.21 14.76 3.69
C SER A 74 15.45 13.58 3.08
N TYR A 75 16.12 12.79 2.23
CA TYR A 75 15.53 11.57 1.68
C TYR A 75 15.34 10.48 2.73
N SER A 76 16.34 10.26 3.60
CA SER A 76 16.21 9.32 4.71
C SER A 76 15.07 9.71 5.66
N TYR A 77 14.84 11.00 5.90
CA TYR A 77 13.66 11.47 6.65
C TYR A 77 12.34 11.13 5.94
N ILE A 78 12.25 11.33 4.61
CA ILE A 78 11.05 10.97 3.83
C ILE A 78 10.75 9.48 3.96
N VAL A 79 11.76 8.62 3.77
CA VAL A 79 11.61 7.16 3.87
C VAL A 79 11.15 6.77 5.28
N SER A 80 11.73 7.38 6.30
CA SER A 80 11.39 7.11 7.71
C SER A 80 9.94 7.49 8.02
N ILE A 81 9.48 8.65 7.54
CA ILE A 81 8.09 9.10 7.69
C ILE A 81 7.15 8.13 6.96
N SER A 82 7.49 7.71 5.74
CA SER A 82 6.67 6.76 4.98
C SER A 82 6.52 5.42 5.71
N ASN A 83 7.60 4.86 6.22
CA ASN A 83 7.59 3.60 6.98
C ASN A 83 6.82 3.73 8.30
N ALA A 84 6.92 4.88 8.98
CA ALA A 84 6.13 5.15 10.18
C ALA A 84 4.64 5.20 9.84
N CYS A 85 4.26 5.93 8.79
CA CYS A 85 2.88 5.98 8.29
C CYS A 85 2.36 4.60 7.88
N GLU A 86 3.18 3.77 7.24
CA GLU A 86 2.84 2.38 6.90
C GLU A 86 2.55 1.55 8.15
N ALA A 87 3.44 1.63 9.16
CA ALA A 87 3.25 0.92 10.42
C ALA A 87 1.97 1.36 11.14
N PHE A 88 1.72 2.66 11.25
CA PHE A 88 0.49 3.18 11.85
C PHE A 88 -0.76 2.73 11.10
N SER A 89 -0.72 2.77 9.77
CA SER A 89 -1.83 2.33 8.93
C SER A 89 -2.12 0.84 9.11
N SER A 90 -1.09 -0.01 9.22
CA SER A 90 -1.28 -1.45 9.43
C SER A 90 -2.01 -1.80 10.74
N ILE A 91 -1.96 -0.91 11.74
CA ILE A 91 -2.64 -1.07 13.04
C ILE A 91 -4.09 -0.58 12.95
N ILE A 92 -4.33 0.54 12.26
CA ILE A 92 -5.61 1.25 12.24
C ILE A 92 -6.53 0.73 11.14
N ALA A 93 -5.99 0.45 9.95
CA ALA A 93 -6.73 0.06 8.76
C ALA A 93 -7.10 -1.43 8.81
N GLY A 94 -7.97 -1.81 9.74
CA GLY A 94 -8.59 -3.14 9.79
C GLY A 94 -9.68 -3.32 8.73
N GLY A 95 -9.33 -3.29 7.44
CA GLY A 95 -10.19 -3.82 6.37
C GLY A 95 -10.58 -2.88 5.21
N ALA A 96 -10.26 -1.58 5.26
CA ALA A 96 -10.70 -0.66 4.20
C ALA A 96 -9.72 -0.61 3.01
N LEU A 97 -9.70 -1.66 2.17
CA LEU A 97 -8.92 -1.67 0.92
C LEU A 97 -9.31 -0.52 -0.02
N ILE A 98 -10.59 -0.16 -0.05
CA ILE A 98 -11.12 0.98 -0.81
C ILE A 98 -10.46 2.28 -0.33
N PHE A 99 -10.38 2.49 0.98
CA PHE A 99 -9.73 3.66 1.57
C PHE A 99 -8.24 3.73 1.18
N ALA A 100 -7.55 2.59 1.17
CA ALA A 100 -6.16 2.51 0.71
C ALA A 100 -6.00 2.98 -0.74
N LYS A 101 -6.90 2.55 -1.64
CA LYS A 101 -6.89 2.92 -3.07
C LYS A 101 -7.23 4.39 -3.28
N VAL A 102 -8.20 4.93 -2.56
CA VAL A 102 -8.55 6.36 -2.62
C VAL A 102 -7.35 7.21 -2.16
N LEU A 103 -6.68 6.82 -1.08
CA LEU A 103 -5.46 7.50 -0.63
C LEU A 103 -4.31 7.40 -1.65
N ALA A 104 -4.11 6.24 -2.30
CA ALA A 104 -3.13 6.11 -3.37
C ALA A 104 -3.43 7.04 -4.54
N ILE A 105 -4.70 7.19 -4.91
CA ILE A 105 -5.14 8.10 -5.98
C ILE A 105 -4.86 9.55 -5.58
N ALA A 106 -5.24 9.95 -4.36
CA ALA A 106 -4.96 11.29 -3.85
C ALA A 106 -3.46 11.61 -3.82
N ALA A 107 -2.63 10.67 -3.32
CA ALA A 107 -1.18 10.79 -3.28
C ALA A 107 -0.56 10.88 -4.67
N GLY A 108 -1.05 10.09 -5.63
CA GLY A 108 -0.57 10.11 -7.01
C GLY A 108 -0.92 11.39 -7.75
N ILE A 109 -2.12 11.94 -7.51
CA ILE A 109 -2.53 13.25 -8.05
C ILE A 109 -1.62 14.34 -7.48
N GLU A 110 -1.45 14.40 -6.16
CA GLU A 110 -0.59 15.40 -5.53
C GLU A 110 0.85 15.32 -6.07
N TYR A 111 1.42 14.11 -6.12
CA TYR A 111 2.77 13.89 -6.63
C TYR A 111 2.94 14.37 -8.08
N PHE A 112 1.91 14.16 -8.92
CA PHE A 112 1.92 14.64 -10.31
C PHE A 112 2.02 16.17 -10.39
N PHE A 113 1.35 16.90 -9.48
CA PHE A 113 1.35 18.37 -9.45
C PHE A 113 2.56 19.01 -8.75
N ILE A 114 3.45 18.24 -8.10
CA ILE A 114 4.65 18.79 -7.44
C ILE A 114 5.53 19.59 -8.42
N GLY A 115 5.60 19.15 -9.68
CA GLY A 115 6.41 19.80 -10.71
C GLY A 115 5.95 21.22 -11.08
N THR A 116 4.68 21.57 -10.82
CA THR A 116 4.09 22.88 -11.16
C THR A 116 4.07 23.87 -10.00
N LEU A 117 4.41 23.43 -8.78
CA LEU A 117 4.43 24.31 -7.61
C LEU A 117 5.62 25.28 -7.65
N ALA A 118 5.38 26.56 -7.41
CA ALA A 118 6.42 27.58 -7.35
C ALA A 118 7.24 27.51 -6.04
N THR A 119 6.59 27.20 -4.91
CA THR A 119 7.18 27.17 -3.56
C THR A 119 6.66 25.95 -2.79
N GLY A 120 7.44 25.43 -1.83
CA GLY A 120 6.98 24.38 -0.91
C GLY A 120 7.04 22.94 -1.43
N LYS A 121 7.79 22.69 -2.51
CA LYS A 121 7.92 21.36 -3.16
C LYS A 121 8.34 20.26 -2.17
N MET A 122 9.25 20.57 -1.24
CA MET A 122 9.73 19.63 -0.22
C MET A 122 8.61 19.16 0.72
N VAL A 123 7.74 20.07 1.17
CA VAL A 123 6.59 19.72 2.02
C VAL A 123 5.59 18.87 1.26
N ALA A 124 5.30 19.21 0.00
CA ALA A 124 4.43 18.40 -0.86
C ALA A 124 4.98 16.97 -1.05
N PHE A 125 6.29 16.80 -1.22
CA PHE A 125 6.91 15.47 -1.24
C PHE A 125 6.70 14.69 0.06
N TYR A 126 6.88 15.32 1.22
CA TYR A 126 6.64 14.66 2.51
C TYR A 126 5.19 14.19 2.63
N ILE A 127 4.23 15.02 2.22
CA ILE A 127 2.81 14.69 2.28
C ILE A 127 2.49 13.55 1.32
N SER A 128 2.86 13.65 0.04
CA SER A 128 2.56 12.61 -0.95
C SER A 128 3.15 11.25 -0.58
N ILE A 129 4.42 11.22 -0.16
CA ILE A 129 5.08 9.96 0.23
C ILE A 129 4.56 9.42 1.58
N GLY A 130 4.16 10.30 2.50
CA GLY A 130 3.44 9.92 3.71
C GLY A 130 2.10 9.25 3.39
N LEU A 131 1.30 9.84 2.50
CA LEU A 131 0.03 9.28 2.03
C LEU A 131 0.22 7.94 1.31
N PHE A 132 1.26 7.80 0.48
CA PHE A 132 1.63 6.50 -0.11
C PHE A 132 2.00 5.47 0.97
N GLY A 133 2.69 5.87 2.04
CA GLY A 133 2.97 5.01 3.19
C GLY A 133 1.69 4.52 3.88
N ILE A 134 0.73 5.42 4.12
CA ILE A 134 -0.57 5.05 4.70
C ILE A 134 -1.32 4.08 3.77
N SER A 135 -1.32 4.32 2.46
CA SER A 135 -1.93 3.42 1.48
C SER A 135 -1.26 2.04 1.45
N SER A 136 0.08 1.98 1.48
CA SER A 136 0.87 0.74 1.54
C SER A 136 0.52 -0.12 2.75
N GLY A 137 0.36 0.50 3.93
CA GLY A 137 0.04 -0.22 5.16
C GLY A 137 -1.33 -0.90 5.13
N ALA A 138 -2.33 -0.23 4.54
CA ALA A 138 -3.65 -0.81 4.35
C ALA A 138 -3.66 -1.88 3.23
N HIS A 139 -2.81 -1.72 2.21
CA HIS A 139 -2.62 -2.71 1.16
C HIS A 139 -2.04 -4.03 1.68
N ASN A 140 -1.09 -3.98 2.64
CA ASN A 140 -0.41 -5.15 3.20
C ASN A 140 -1.32 -6.12 3.99
N GLN A 141 -2.60 -5.77 4.18
CA GLN A 141 -3.60 -6.63 4.81
C GLN A 141 -4.08 -7.79 3.93
N TYR A 142 -3.66 -7.91 2.66
CA TYR A 142 -4.02 -9.05 1.81
C TYR A 142 -3.75 -10.43 2.47
N LYS A 143 -2.76 -10.53 3.35
CA LYS A 143 -2.44 -11.78 4.10
C LYS A 143 -3.54 -12.18 5.06
N THR A 144 -4.19 -11.21 5.72
CA THR A 144 -5.30 -11.47 6.64
C THR A 144 -6.54 -11.89 5.85
N HIS A 145 -6.80 -11.25 4.70
CA HIS A 145 -7.86 -11.67 3.77
C HIS A 145 -7.66 -13.10 3.26
N ILE A 146 -6.44 -13.47 2.85
CA ILE A 146 -6.14 -14.84 2.44
C ILE A 146 -6.33 -15.82 3.60
N ALA A 147 -5.89 -15.48 4.81
CA ALA A 147 -6.06 -16.34 5.98
C ALA A 147 -7.54 -16.58 6.34
N MET A 148 -8.40 -15.57 6.15
CA MET A 148 -9.85 -15.66 6.36
C MET A 148 -10.57 -16.41 5.23
N ALA A 149 -10.11 -16.28 3.99
CA ALA A 149 -10.74 -16.92 2.83
C ALA A 149 -10.26 -18.36 2.54
N SER A 150 -9.29 -18.88 3.32
CA SER A 150 -8.68 -20.20 3.10
C SER A 150 -8.87 -21.15 4.28
N ARG A 151 -9.20 -22.40 3.96
CA ARG A 151 -9.19 -23.52 4.91
C ARG A 151 -7.78 -23.76 5.45
N GLU A 152 -7.66 -24.26 6.68
CA GLU A 152 -6.36 -24.49 7.33
C GLU A 152 -5.40 -25.38 6.51
N VAL A 153 -5.95 -26.37 5.79
CA VAL A 153 -5.19 -27.29 4.92
C VAL A 153 -4.64 -26.59 3.67
N ASP A 154 -5.41 -25.66 3.08
CA ASP A 154 -5.05 -24.95 1.84
C ASP A 154 -4.30 -23.63 2.09
N ARG A 155 -4.34 -23.11 3.32
CA ARG A 155 -3.74 -21.82 3.70
C ARG A 155 -2.25 -21.71 3.36
N PRO A 156 -1.38 -22.72 3.59
CA PRO A 156 0.02 -22.65 3.18
C PRO A 156 0.19 -22.52 1.66
N LYS A 157 -0.65 -23.20 0.87
CA LYS A 157 -0.62 -23.13 -0.60
C LYS A 157 -1.07 -21.75 -1.09
N ALA A 158 -2.14 -21.20 -0.50
CA ALA A 158 -2.62 -19.85 -0.83
C ALA A 158 -1.60 -18.76 -0.45
N MET A 159 -0.98 -18.85 0.73
CA MET A 159 0.09 -17.95 1.14
C MET A 159 1.34 -18.08 0.25
N GLY A 160 1.65 -19.29 -0.23
CA GLY A 160 2.72 -19.52 -1.20
C GLY A 160 2.49 -18.77 -2.52
N TRP A 161 1.28 -18.83 -3.07
CA TRP A 161 0.91 -18.06 -4.27
C TRP A 161 1.00 -16.55 -4.05
N ALA A 162 0.57 -16.05 -2.89
CA ALA A 162 0.69 -14.64 -2.56
C ALA A 162 2.15 -14.19 -2.40
N ALA A 163 3.02 -15.02 -1.82
CA ALA A 163 4.44 -14.73 -1.72
C ALA A 163 5.11 -14.65 -3.10
N LEU A 164 4.81 -15.61 -3.98
CA LEU A 164 5.30 -15.59 -5.38
C LEU A 164 4.85 -14.31 -6.09
N ALA A 165 3.58 -13.94 -5.95
CA ALA A 165 3.02 -12.71 -6.47
C ALA A 165 3.78 -11.46 -6.03
N VAL A 166 4.06 -11.32 -4.74
CA VAL A 166 4.83 -10.20 -4.20
C VAL A 166 6.24 -10.17 -4.79
N SER A 167 6.90 -11.33 -4.90
CA SER A 167 8.20 -11.42 -5.57
C SER A 167 8.16 -10.98 -7.04
N PHE A 168 7.10 -11.32 -7.77
CA PHE A 168 6.89 -10.82 -9.13
C PHE A 168 6.74 -9.30 -9.16
N GLY A 169 5.92 -8.72 -8.28
CA GLY A 169 5.76 -7.26 -8.18
C GLY A 169 7.08 -6.54 -7.89
N LEU A 170 7.91 -7.12 -7.01
CA LEU A 170 9.23 -6.60 -6.65
C LEU A 170 10.20 -6.59 -7.83
N ILE A 171 10.16 -7.60 -8.70
CA ILE A 171 10.99 -7.68 -9.90
C ILE A 171 10.46 -6.76 -11.01
N LEU A 172 9.14 -6.73 -11.21
CA LEU A 172 8.51 -5.93 -12.26
C LEU A 172 8.69 -4.43 -12.04
N GLY A 173 8.74 -3.96 -10.79
CA GLY A 173 8.89 -2.55 -10.47
C GLY A 173 10.14 -1.92 -11.11
N PRO A 174 11.35 -2.39 -10.78
CA PRO A 174 12.61 -1.93 -11.37
C PRO A 174 12.72 -2.22 -12.88
N LEU A 175 12.16 -3.33 -13.37
CA LEU A 175 12.17 -3.63 -14.80
C LEU A 175 11.40 -2.59 -15.61
N LEU A 176 10.21 -2.19 -15.14
CA LEU A 176 9.45 -1.16 -15.83
C LEU A 176 10.11 0.22 -15.68
N GLN A 177 10.73 0.48 -14.54
CA GLN A 177 11.55 1.68 -14.34
C GLN A 177 12.67 1.77 -15.39
N LEU A 178 13.38 0.66 -15.68
CA LEU A 178 14.39 0.61 -16.75
C LEU A 178 13.78 0.92 -18.12
N VAL A 179 12.58 0.42 -18.42
CA VAL A 179 11.88 0.78 -19.66
C VAL A 179 11.59 2.28 -19.71
N PHE A 180 11.15 2.87 -18.60
CA PHE A 180 10.85 4.30 -18.53
C PHE A 180 12.07 5.19 -18.68
N THR A 181 13.28 4.75 -18.29
CA THR A 181 14.50 5.55 -18.52
C THR A 181 14.71 5.93 -19.99
N LYS A 182 14.19 5.13 -20.93
CA LYS A 182 14.22 5.44 -22.37
C LYS A 182 13.38 6.65 -22.78
N ILE A 183 12.40 7.07 -21.97
CA ILE A 183 11.55 8.24 -22.22
C ILE A 183 12.32 9.56 -21.97
N GLY A 184 13.40 9.51 -21.17
CA GLY A 184 14.27 10.66 -20.92
C GLY A 184 13.64 11.81 -20.11
N TYR A 185 14.45 12.84 -19.84
CA TYR A 185 14.04 14.12 -19.25
C TYR A 185 14.51 15.22 -20.22
N PRO A 186 13.72 16.25 -20.58
CA PRO A 186 12.59 16.85 -19.87
C PRO A 186 11.19 16.44 -20.38
N GLY A 187 11.06 15.23 -20.92
CA GLY A 187 9.76 14.64 -21.21
C GLY A 187 8.94 15.35 -22.28
N TRP A 188 7.69 14.92 -22.46
CA TRP A 188 6.71 15.61 -23.30
C TRP A 188 5.84 16.54 -22.43
N ASN A 189 5.46 17.71 -22.94
CA ASN A 189 4.48 18.55 -22.28
C ASN A 189 3.12 17.83 -22.28
N PHE A 190 2.55 17.60 -21.10
CA PHE A 190 1.21 17.05 -20.95
C PHE A 190 0.23 18.15 -20.53
N ILE A 191 -1.04 17.78 -20.39
CA ILE A 191 -2.16 18.68 -20.09
C ILE A 191 -1.88 19.43 -18.76
N PHE A 192 -2.30 20.70 -18.67
CA PHE A 192 -2.14 21.61 -17.51
C PHE A 192 -0.70 22.09 -17.18
N GLY A 193 0.24 22.05 -18.14
CA GLY A 193 1.59 22.60 -17.95
C GLY A 193 2.52 21.69 -17.12
N THR A 194 2.08 20.46 -16.84
CA THR A 194 2.87 19.44 -16.17
C THR A 194 3.70 18.66 -17.20
N LYS A 195 4.98 18.42 -16.91
CA LYS A 195 5.88 17.67 -17.80
C LYS A 195 5.77 16.17 -17.51
N LEU A 196 5.42 15.39 -18.54
CA LEU A 196 5.47 13.93 -18.51
C LEU A 196 6.93 13.49 -18.55
N ASN A 197 7.51 13.32 -17.37
CA ASN A 197 8.90 12.99 -17.17
C ASN A 197 9.04 11.53 -16.73
N LEU A 198 10.25 11.00 -16.86
CA LEU A 198 10.69 9.74 -16.24
C LEU A 198 10.20 9.54 -14.79
N TYR A 199 10.02 10.64 -14.04
CA TYR A 199 9.60 10.65 -12.65
C TYR A 199 8.06 10.63 -12.45
N THR A 200 7.28 11.09 -13.42
CA THR A 200 5.80 11.18 -13.32
C THR A 200 5.08 10.03 -14.04
N VAL A 201 5.72 9.39 -15.03
CA VAL A 201 5.19 8.22 -15.74
C VAL A 201 4.87 7.03 -14.80
N PRO A 202 5.74 6.62 -13.85
CA PRO A 202 5.44 5.51 -12.93
C PRO A 202 4.25 5.81 -12.01
N VAL A 203 4.04 7.09 -11.69
CA VAL A 203 2.92 7.54 -10.85
C VAL A 203 1.61 7.46 -11.63
N LEU A 204 1.60 7.81 -12.91
CA LEU A 204 0.42 7.62 -13.77
C LEU A 204 0.06 6.14 -13.95
N VAL A 205 1.07 5.26 -14.09
CA VAL A 205 0.83 3.81 -14.13
C VAL A 205 0.27 3.32 -12.80
N THR A 206 0.83 3.81 -11.69
CA THR A 206 0.29 3.54 -10.34
C THR A 206 -1.16 4.00 -10.19
N LEU A 207 -1.50 5.18 -10.72
CA LEU A 207 -2.87 5.69 -10.71
C LEU A 207 -3.78 4.74 -11.51
N GLY A 208 -3.38 4.35 -12.73
CA GLY A 208 -4.13 3.40 -13.55
C GLY A 208 -4.35 2.06 -12.85
N ILE A 209 -3.31 1.51 -12.22
CA ILE A 209 -3.39 0.27 -11.43
C ILE A 209 -4.31 0.43 -10.22
N SER A 210 -4.29 1.60 -9.58
CA SER A 210 -5.15 1.89 -8.43
C SER A 210 -6.61 2.01 -8.84
N PHE A 211 -6.90 2.58 -10.02
CA PHE A 211 -8.25 2.61 -10.60
C PHE A 211 -8.75 1.22 -11.00
N ILE A 212 -7.91 0.41 -11.65
CA ILE A 212 -8.26 -0.98 -12.00
C ILE A 212 -8.55 -1.77 -10.73
N GLY A 213 -7.66 -1.69 -9.73
CA GLY A 213 -7.84 -2.36 -8.45
C GLY A 213 -9.09 -1.89 -7.69
N LEU A 214 -9.47 -0.60 -7.79
CA LEU A 214 -10.72 -0.11 -7.22
C LEU A 214 -11.94 -0.72 -7.94
N GLY A 215 -11.86 -0.88 -9.27
CA GLY A 215 -12.88 -1.57 -10.07
C GLY A 215 -13.01 -3.05 -9.70
N ASP A 216 -11.89 -3.75 -9.54
CA ASP A 216 -11.87 -5.16 -9.14
C ASP A 216 -12.48 -5.38 -7.75
N ILE A 217 -12.21 -4.47 -6.81
CA ILE A 217 -12.80 -4.49 -5.46
C ILE A 217 -14.30 -4.24 -5.54
N ASN A 218 -14.75 -3.25 -6.33
CA ASN A 218 -16.17 -2.92 -6.43
C ASN A 218 -16.99 -4.01 -7.14
N HIS A 219 -16.38 -4.76 -8.08
CA HIS A 219 -17.02 -5.87 -8.77
C HIS A 219 -17.00 -7.19 -7.97
N SER A 220 -16.27 -7.23 -6.84
CA SER A 220 -16.13 -8.41 -5.98
C SER A 220 -16.88 -8.19 -4.65
N PRO A 221 -18.13 -8.69 -4.52
CA PRO A 221 -18.96 -8.50 -3.31
C PRO A 221 -18.29 -9.01 -2.02
N THR A 222 -17.33 -9.93 -2.15
CA THR A 222 -16.60 -10.56 -1.04
C THR A 222 -15.59 -9.64 -0.33
N LEU A 223 -15.41 -8.40 -0.79
CA LEU A 223 -14.49 -7.42 -0.19
C LEU A 223 -15.23 -6.20 0.40
N HIS A 224 -16.55 -6.12 0.25
CA HIS A 224 -17.30 -4.90 0.55
C HIS A 224 -17.81 -4.80 1.99
N ASP A 225 -18.16 -5.89 2.67
CA ASP A 225 -18.63 -5.81 4.06
C ASP A 225 -18.60 -7.17 4.75
N ASP A 226 -18.26 -7.14 6.05
CA ASP A 226 -18.98 -7.83 7.14
C ASP A 226 -19.45 -9.28 6.95
N ASP A 227 -18.52 -10.22 6.72
CA ASP A 227 -18.65 -11.57 7.30
C ASP A 227 -17.93 -11.65 8.66
N VAL A 228 -17.99 -10.55 9.42
CA VAL A 228 -18.24 -10.63 10.87
C VAL A 228 -19.74 -10.88 11.05
N ARG A 229 -20.25 -11.96 10.46
CA ARG A 229 -21.38 -12.66 11.04
C ARG A 229 -20.84 -13.36 12.27
N VAL A 230 -20.87 -12.62 13.37
CA VAL A 230 -21.21 -13.18 14.66
C VAL A 230 -22.63 -13.72 14.51
N ASP A 231 -22.76 -14.93 13.94
CA ASP A 231 -23.92 -15.75 14.23
C ASP A 231 -23.68 -16.33 15.64
N GLU A 232 -23.88 -15.49 16.65
CA GLU A 232 -24.24 -15.81 18.04
C GLU A 232 -24.65 -14.54 18.83
#